data_AF-A0A2M7GKX4-F1
#
_entry.id   AF-A0A2M7GKX4-F1
#
_cell.length_a   1.000
_cell.length_b   1.000
_cell.length_c   1.000
_cell.angle_alpha   90.00
_cell.angle_beta   90.00
_cell.angle_gamma   90.00
#
_symmetry.space_group_name_H-M   'P 1'
#
loop_
_entity.id
_entity.type
_entity.pdbx_description
1 polymer ?
#
loop_
_entity_poly.entity_id
_entity_poly.type
_entity_poly.pdbx_seq_one_letter_code
_entity_poly.pdbx_strand_id
1 'polypeptide(L)'
;AAADRARALRLSKAEALRVRKMADPDLAQEIAQDWPIRGALEKRVYRHGNVAVADQLFLLFSREETPPEGWGGALAHALSFAAPVFPVTGADLKQAGIPASREMGGLLRRLENDWVDSRFRLSKAELLERV
;
A
#
# COMPACT_ATOMS: atom_id res chain seq x y z
N ALA A 1 14.32 15.81 -11.41
CA ALA A 1 13.89 14.61 -10.63
C ALA A 1 13.47 13.47 -11.58
N ALA A 2 13.16 12.25 -11.10
CA ALA A 2 12.77 11.10 -11.93
C ALA A 2 11.66 11.42 -12.98
N ALA A 3 10.76 12.36 -12.65
CA ALA A 3 9.73 12.88 -13.56
C ALA A 3 10.29 13.59 -14.82
N ASP A 4 11.40 14.33 -14.71
CA ASP A 4 12.02 15.02 -15.86
C ASP A 4 12.67 14.04 -16.83
N ARG A 5 13.23 12.94 -16.30
CA ARG A 5 13.82 11.85 -17.09
C ARG A 5 12.75 11.02 -17.81
N ALA A 6 11.61 10.77 -17.16
CA ALA A 6 10.49 10.05 -17.78
C ALA A 6 9.94 10.77 -19.03
N ARG A 7 9.89 12.11 -19.02
CA ARG A 7 9.47 12.92 -20.17
C ARG A 7 10.47 12.88 -21.32
N ALA A 8 11.77 12.88 -21.01
CA ALA A 8 12.83 12.74 -22.02
C ALA A 8 12.78 11.38 -22.73
N LEU A 9 12.35 10.33 -22.04
CA LEU A 9 12.23 8.97 -22.57
C LEU A 9 10.91 8.68 -23.31
N ARG A 10 10.01 9.67 -23.46
CA ARG A 10 8.70 9.52 -24.12
C ARG A 10 7.85 8.36 -23.56
N LEU A 11 7.94 8.11 -22.26
CA LEU A 11 7.15 7.08 -21.59
C LEU A 11 5.64 7.36 -21.69
N SER A 12 4.85 6.30 -21.82
CA SER A 12 3.39 6.40 -21.63
C SER A 12 3.05 6.84 -20.21
N LYS A 13 1.82 7.32 -19.99
CA LYS A 13 1.35 7.71 -18.65
C LYS A 13 1.47 6.56 -17.64
N ALA A 14 1.20 5.33 -18.07
CA ALA A 14 1.28 4.14 -17.24
C ALA A 14 2.74 3.81 -16.85
N GLU A 15 3.67 3.87 -17.80
CA GLU A 15 5.09 3.64 -17.55
C GLU A 15 5.69 4.73 -16.67
N ALA A 16 5.37 6.00 -16.93
CA ALA A 16 5.81 7.11 -16.09
C ALA A 16 5.30 6.98 -14.65
N LEU A 17 4.04 6.54 -14.47
CA LEU A 17 3.49 6.27 -13.14
C LEU A 17 4.23 5.12 -12.44
N ARG A 18 4.52 4.03 -13.16
CA ARG A 18 5.28 2.89 -12.64
C ARG A 18 6.67 3.30 -12.21
N VAL A 19 7.43 3.98 -13.07
CA VAL A 19 8.78 4.50 -12.77
C VAL A 19 8.74 5.44 -11.57
N ARG A 20 7.72 6.29 -11.45
CA ARG A 20 7.59 7.19 -10.29
C ARG A 20 7.37 6.41 -8.99
N LYS A 21 6.48 5.42 -8.98
CA LYS A 21 6.27 4.56 -7.80
C LYS A 21 7.50 3.72 -7.45
N MET A 22 8.23 3.27 -8.46
CA MET A 22 9.47 2.53 -8.31
C MET A 22 10.64 3.42 -7.82
N ALA A 23 10.58 4.72 -8.07
CA ALA A 23 11.56 5.70 -7.58
C ALA A 23 11.12 6.40 -6.29
N ASP A 24 10.07 5.91 -5.63
CA ASP A 24 9.55 6.44 -4.37
C ASP A 24 10.50 6.07 -3.21
N PRO A 25 11.20 7.03 -2.60
CA PRO A 25 12.18 6.76 -1.55
C PRO A 25 11.52 6.26 -0.25
N ASP A 26 10.30 6.69 0.03
CA ASP A 26 9.58 6.30 1.25
C ASP A 26 9.19 4.82 1.14
N LEU A 27 8.65 4.41 -0.01
CA LEU A 27 8.33 3.01 -0.27
C LEU A 27 9.59 2.11 -0.23
N ALA A 28 10.69 2.57 -0.80
CA ALA A 28 11.96 1.84 -0.78
C ALA A 28 12.46 1.63 0.67
N GLN A 29 12.41 2.68 1.49
CA GLN A 29 12.81 2.62 2.89
C GLN A 29 11.90 1.68 3.70
N GLU A 30 10.58 1.78 3.51
CA GLU A 30 9.61 0.91 4.19
C GLU A 30 9.85 -0.56 3.86
N ILE A 31 9.98 -0.91 2.58
CA ILE A 31 10.22 -2.30 2.16
C ILE A 31 11.56 -2.82 2.70
N ALA A 32 12.62 -2.00 2.68
CA ALA A 32 13.92 -2.41 3.21
C ALA A 32 13.86 -2.79 4.71
N GLN A 33 12.96 -2.17 5.48
CA GLN A 33 12.80 -2.43 6.92
C GLN A 33 12.04 -3.71 7.23
N ASP A 34 11.01 -4.04 6.44
CA ASP A 34 10.01 -5.03 6.85
C ASP A 34 9.60 -6.05 5.77
N TRP A 35 10.32 -6.14 4.65
CA TRP A 35 10.00 -7.06 3.55
C TRP A 35 9.77 -8.53 3.93
N PRO A 36 10.45 -9.15 4.93
CA PRO A 36 10.17 -10.54 5.28
C PRO A 36 8.83 -10.70 6.01
N ILE A 37 8.28 -9.61 6.55
CA ILE A 37 7.07 -9.62 7.36
C ILE A 37 5.86 -9.57 6.43
N ARG A 38 5.17 -10.71 6.30
CA ARG A 38 3.98 -10.86 5.45
C ARG A 38 2.95 -9.73 5.64
N GLY A 39 2.62 -9.39 6.90
CA GLY A 39 1.64 -8.35 7.20
C GLY A 39 2.06 -6.95 6.77
N ALA A 40 3.37 -6.67 6.81
CA ALA A 40 3.90 -5.41 6.34
C ALA A 40 3.80 -5.33 4.81
N LEU A 41 4.19 -6.39 4.08
CA LEU A 41 4.00 -6.47 2.63
C LEU A 41 2.55 -6.28 2.22
N GLU A 42 1.60 -6.94 2.90
CA GLU A 42 0.17 -6.79 2.62
C GLU A 42 -0.30 -5.33 2.79
N LYS A 43 0.18 -4.64 3.84
CA LYS A 43 -0.04 -3.21 4.05
C LYS A 43 0.55 -2.36 2.93
N ARG A 44 1.79 -2.63 2.48
CA ARG A 44 2.39 -1.92 1.33
C ARG A 44 1.62 -2.16 0.04
N VAL A 45 1.19 -3.40 -0.21
CA VAL A 45 0.41 -3.76 -1.40
C VAL A 45 -0.93 -3.02 -1.40
N TYR A 46 -1.62 -2.96 -0.26
CA TYR A 46 -2.86 -2.19 -0.13
C TYR A 46 -2.67 -0.70 -0.47
N ARG A 47 -1.56 -0.09 -0.02
CA ARG A 47 -1.30 1.35 -0.20
C ARG A 47 -0.73 1.71 -1.58
N HIS A 48 0.17 0.90 -2.13
CA HIS A 48 0.95 1.24 -3.32
C HIS A 48 0.61 0.39 -4.55
N GLY A 49 -0.01 -0.77 -4.35
CA GLY A 49 -0.35 -1.78 -5.35
C GLY A 49 0.74 -2.83 -5.54
N ASN A 50 0.34 -4.02 -6.00
CA ASN A 50 1.20 -5.21 -6.11
C ASN A 50 2.47 -4.96 -6.93
N VAL A 51 2.34 -4.36 -8.11
CA VAL A 51 3.47 -4.13 -9.03
C VAL A 51 4.51 -3.19 -8.42
N ALA A 52 4.08 -2.15 -7.71
CA ALA A 52 5.02 -1.20 -7.10
C ALA A 52 5.84 -1.86 -5.98
N VAL A 53 5.20 -2.68 -5.15
CA VAL A 53 5.89 -3.43 -4.09
C VAL A 53 6.81 -4.49 -4.68
N ALA A 54 6.37 -5.21 -5.72
CA ALA A 54 7.18 -6.21 -6.41
C ALA A 54 8.42 -5.58 -7.08
N ASP A 55 8.26 -4.46 -7.78
CA ASP A 55 9.37 -3.73 -8.41
C ASP A 55 10.40 -3.30 -7.36
N GLN A 56 9.95 -2.81 -6.20
CA GLN A 56 10.84 -2.41 -5.09
C GLN A 56 11.56 -3.59 -4.46
N LEU A 57 10.90 -4.74 -4.28
CA LEU A 57 11.54 -5.98 -3.83
C LEU A 57 12.63 -6.45 -4.82
N PHE A 58 12.39 -6.31 -6.12
CA PHE A 58 13.40 -6.60 -7.14
C PHE A 58 14.58 -5.62 -7.04
N LEU A 59 14.30 -4.32 -6.93
CA LEU A 59 15.34 -3.30 -6.85
C LEU A 59 16.21 -3.46 -5.60
N LEU A 60 15.59 -3.75 -4.45
CA LEU A 60 16.27 -3.89 -3.16
C LEU A 60 17.40 -4.94 -3.22
N PHE A 61 17.19 -6.05 -3.93
CA PHE A 61 18.15 -7.14 -4.05
C PHE A 61 18.82 -7.24 -5.43
N SER A 62 18.61 -6.26 -6.30
CA SER A 62 19.14 -6.27 -7.67
C SER A 62 20.68 -6.29 -7.75
N ARG A 63 21.36 -5.91 -6.67
CA ARG A 63 22.82 -5.84 -6.58
C ARG A 63 23.44 -7.00 -5.80
N GLU A 64 22.60 -7.84 -5.20
CA GLU A 64 23.05 -9.01 -4.44
C GLU A 64 23.33 -10.16 -5.41
N GLU A 65 24.49 -10.80 -5.28
CA GLU A 65 24.82 -11.99 -6.07
C GLU A 65 23.93 -13.18 -5.69
N THR A 66 23.54 -13.25 -4.42
CA THR A 66 22.60 -14.23 -3.87
C THR A 66 21.52 -13.49 -3.09
N PRO A 67 20.26 -13.47 -3.56
CA PRO A 67 19.16 -12.89 -2.81
C PRO A 67 18.95 -13.56 -1.45
N PRO A 68 18.45 -12.84 -0.43
CA PRO A 68 18.21 -13.42 0.88
C PRO A 68 17.15 -14.52 0.85
N GLU A 69 17.24 -15.44 1.80
CA GLU A 69 16.25 -16.50 1.98
C GLU A 69 14.85 -15.91 2.13
N GLY A 70 13.86 -16.53 1.47
CA GLY A 70 12.47 -16.07 1.52
C GLY A 70 12.12 -14.95 0.55
N TRP A 71 13.09 -14.33 -0.14
CA TRP A 71 12.85 -13.27 -1.13
C TRP A 71 11.85 -13.69 -2.22
N GLY A 72 12.05 -14.86 -2.82
CA GLY A 72 11.14 -15.37 -3.86
C GLY A 72 9.72 -15.57 -3.33
N GLY A 73 9.56 -16.00 -2.07
CA GLY A 73 8.27 -16.13 -1.41
C GLY A 73 7.60 -14.79 -1.13
N ALA A 74 8.37 -13.79 -0.67
CA ALA A 74 7.89 -12.43 -0.48
C ALA A 74 7.39 -11.80 -1.79
N LEU A 75 8.16 -11.98 -2.87
CA LEU A 75 7.78 -11.50 -4.20
C LEU A 75 6.49 -12.16 -4.70
N ALA A 76 6.40 -13.50 -4.63
CA ALA A 76 5.20 -14.23 -5.04
C ALA A 76 3.97 -13.83 -4.21
N HIS A 77 4.14 -13.62 -2.90
CA HIS A 77 3.07 -13.14 -2.03
C HIS A 77 2.64 -11.72 -2.40
N ALA A 78 3.57 -10.80 -2.60
CA ALA A 78 3.26 -9.42 -2.97
C ALA A 78 2.50 -9.34 -4.32
N LEU A 79 2.83 -10.21 -5.28
CA LEU A 79 2.16 -10.27 -6.58
C LEU A 79 0.78 -10.93 -6.53
N SER A 80 0.56 -11.90 -5.63
CA SER A 80 -0.69 -12.68 -5.55
C SER A 80 -1.68 -12.18 -4.50
N PHE A 81 -1.24 -11.36 -3.54
CA PHE A 81 -2.11 -10.87 -2.48
C PHE A 81 -3.25 -10.01 -3.05
N ALA A 82 -4.48 -10.48 -2.84
CA ALA A 82 -5.70 -9.75 -3.15
C ALA A 82 -6.11 -8.92 -1.93
N ALA A 83 -5.72 -7.65 -1.94
CA ALA A 83 -6.09 -6.69 -0.91
C ALA A 83 -7.62 -6.62 -0.74
N PRO A 84 -8.16 -6.81 0.49
CA PRO A 84 -9.58 -6.65 0.73
C PRO A 84 -10.06 -5.22 0.48
N VAL A 85 -11.37 -5.04 0.35
CA VAL A 85 -11.99 -3.71 0.22
C VAL A 85 -12.35 -3.18 1.62
N PHE A 86 -12.00 -1.92 1.89
CA PHE A 86 -12.32 -1.27 3.16
C PHE A 86 -13.85 -1.22 3.36
N PRO A 87 -14.40 -1.70 4.49
CA PRO A 87 -15.83 -1.97 4.59
C PRO A 87 -16.69 -0.78 5.06
N VAL A 88 -16.08 0.34 5.45
CA VAL A 88 -16.80 1.52 5.96
C VAL A 88 -16.90 2.60 4.89
N THR A 89 -18.11 3.13 4.71
CA THR A 89 -18.41 4.22 3.78
C THR A 89 -18.79 5.50 4.52
N GLY A 90 -18.77 6.64 3.83
CA GLY A 90 -19.27 7.89 4.41
C GLY A 90 -20.77 7.86 4.76
N ALA A 91 -21.56 7.02 4.07
CA ALA A 91 -22.97 6.83 4.40
C ALA A 91 -23.16 6.17 5.77
N ASP A 92 -22.27 5.24 6.13
CA ASP A 92 -22.30 4.57 7.44
C ASP A 92 -22.01 5.56 8.57
N LEU A 93 -21.02 6.43 8.38
CA LEU A 93 -20.71 7.50 9.34
C LEU A 93 -21.88 8.48 9.49
N LYS A 94 -22.56 8.80 8.39
CA LYS A 94 -23.76 9.66 8.43
C LYS A 94 -24.90 9.00 9.22
N GLN A 95 -25.10 7.69 9.08
CA GLN A 95 -26.08 6.94 9.87
C GLN A 95 -25.71 6.88 11.36
N ALA A 96 -24.42 6.85 11.67
CA ALA A 96 -23.89 6.97 13.03
C ALA A 96 -23.97 8.40 13.61
N GLY A 97 -24.57 9.36 12.89
CA GLY A 97 -24.76 10.73 13.37
C GLY A 97 -23.61 11.70 13.07
N ILE A 98 -22.58 11.26 12.35
CA ILE A 98 -21.46 12.12 11.95
C ILE A 98 -21.86 12.95 10.72
N PRO A 99 -21.90 14.29 10.79
CA PRO A 99 -22.25 15.12 9.66
C PRO A 99 -21.17 15.08 8.57
N ALA A 100 -21.57 15.23 7.31
CA ALA A 100 -20.65 15.29 6.18
C ALA A 100 -19.79 16.55 6.25
N SER A 101 -18.57 16.41 6.80
CA SER A 101 -17.61 17.49 7.00
C SER A 101 -16.18 17.05 6.65
N ARG A 102 -15.21 17.97 6.68
CA ARG A 102 -13.78 17.63 6.55
C ARG A 102 -13.35 16.59 7.60
N GLU A 103 -13.99 16.61 8.77
CA GLU A 103 -13.71 15.68 9.87
C GLU A 103 -14.13 14.25 9.51
N MET A 104 -15.22 14.06 8.76
CA MET A 104 -15.64 12.75 8.27
C MET A 104 -14.56 12.08 7.41
N GLY A 105 -13.93 12.83 6.50
CA GLY A 105 -12.83 12.30 5.70
C GLY A 105 -11.60 11.95 6.54
N GLY A 106 -11.35 12.71 7.61
CA GLY A 106 -10.30 12.39 8.59
C GLY A 106 -10.59 11.12 9.39
N LEU A 107 -11.84 10.94 9.80
CA LEU A 107 -12.30 9.76 10.52
C LEU A 107 -12.25 8.50 9.65
N LEU A 108 -12.70 8.57 8.39
CA LEU A 108 -12.58 7.45 7.45
C LEU A 108 -11.13 7.00 7.29
N ARG A 109 -10.19 7.94 7.13
CA ARG A 109 -8.75 7.60 7.05
C ARG A 109 -8.23 6.95 8.32
N ARG A 110 -8.66 7.40 9.51
CA ARG A 110 -8.27 6.77 10.77
C ARG A 110 -8.80 5.34 10.87
N LEU A 111 -10.07 5.13 10.57
CA LEU A 111 -10.68 3.78 10.58
C LEU A 111 -10.03 2.86 9.55
N GLU A 112 -9.68 3.36 8.37
CA GLU A 112 -8.96 2.61 7.36
C GLU A 112 -7.56 2.22 7.83
N ASN A 113 -6.86 3.10 8.56
CA ASN A 113 -5.57 2.79 9.17
C ASN A 113 -5.71 1.70 10.24
N ASP A 114 -6.66 1.83 11.17
CA ASP A 114 -6.94 0.80 12.19
C ASP A 114 -7.24 -0.56 11.55
N TRP A 115 -8.03 -0.55 10.48
CA TRP A 115 -8.39 -1.75 9.74
C TRP A 115 -7.17 -2.39 9.08
N VAL A 116 -6.32 -1.61 8.39
CA VAL A 116 -5.08 -2.10 7.79
C VAL A 116 -4.12 -2.63 8.85
N ASP A 117 -3.97 -1.93 9.97
CA ASP A 117 -3.07 -2.31 11.07
C ASP A 117 -3.55 -3.58 11.80
N SER A 118 -4.87 -3.82 11.81
CA SER A 118 -5.45 -5.10 12.26
C SER A 118 -5.21 -6.27 11.30
N ARG A 119 -4.49 -6.06 10.19
CA ARG A 119 -4.36 -6.99 9.06
C ARG A 119 -5.72 -7.31 8.43
N PHE A 120 -6.53 -6.27 8.23
CA PHE A 120 -7.85 -6.35 7.58
C PHE A 120 -8.88 -7.19 8.35
N ARG A 121 -8.69 -7.39 9.65
CA ARG A 121 -9.52 -8.27 10.48
C ARG A 121 -10.72 -7.57 11.09
N LEU A 122 -10.62 -6.27 11.37
CA LEU A 122 -11.74 -5.52 11.94
C LEU A 122 -12.92 -5.52 10.96
N SER A 123 -14.07 -5.94 11.46
CA SER A 123 -15.34 -5.87 10.76
C SER A 123 -15.85 -4.43 10.68
N LYS A 124 -16.82 -4.21 9.82
CA LYS A 124 -17.53 -2.93 9.73
C LYS A 124 -18.11 -2.49 11.07
N ALA A 125 -18.70 -3.42 11.83
CA ALA A 125 -19.32 -3.11 13.12
C ALA A 125 -18.26 -2.65 14.13
N GLU A 126 -17.16 -3.40 14.28
CA GLU A 126 -16.06 -3.05 15.19
C GLU A 126 -15.38 -1.72 14.82
N LEU A 127 -15.37 -1.35 13.53
CA LEU A 127 -14.87 -0.05 13.09
C LEU A 127 -15.85 1.08 13.42
N LEU A 128 -17.15 0.86 13.30
CA LEU A 128 -18.16 1.88 13.60
C LEU A 128 -18.33 2.12 15.11
N GLU A 129 -17.97 1.16 15.96
CA GLU A 129 -17.88 1.36 17.42
C GLU A 129 -16.75 2.31 17.85
N ARG A 130 -15.83 2.65 16.93
CA ARG A 130 -14.68 3.54 17.17
C ARG A 130 -14.90 4.96 16.66
N VAL A 131 -16.12 5.26 16.20
CA VAL A 131 -16.56 6.57 15.68
C VAL A 131 -17.04 7.45 16.83
#